data_AF-A0A538Q421-F1
#
_entry.id   AF-A0A538Q421-F1
#
_cell.length_a   1.000
_cell.length_b   1.000
_cell.length_c   1.000
_cell.angle_alpha   90.00
_cell.angle_beta   90.00
_cell.angle_gamma   90.00
#
_symmetry.space_group_name_H-M   'P 1'
#
loop_
_entity.id
_entity.type
_entity.pdbx_description
1 polymer ?
#
loop_
_entity_poly.entity_id
_entity_poly.type
_entity_poly.pdbx_seq_one_letter_code
_entity_poly.pdbx_strand_id
1 'polypeptide(L)'
;MSSIDIPVTITVRLVDVAPVADGQELATPMNLPLGITLQATDADSATLTYAIVDWPAHGVLGGTAPDLTYTPDADFQGSDEFSFSASDGFVTSDIATIAITVTQCGNGITEAGEDCDDGNTEDGDGCGHTCKIEGCGDGIVQPALGETCDDGNRNSGDGCDASCHTEVVCAIGRCS
;
A
#
# COMPACT_ATOMS: atom_id res chain seq x y z
N MET A 1 -0.98 74.60 7.96
CA MET A 1 -0.80 73.47 8.90
C MET A 1 -0.09 72.39 8.12
N SER A 2 1.16 72.07 8.47
CA SER A 2 1.94 71.05 7.76
C SER A 2 1.56 69.69 8.33
N SER A 3 1.08 68.78 7.48
CA SER A 3 0.76 67.41 7.88
C SER A 3 2.07 66.65 8.06
N ILE A 4 2.29 66.13 9.26
CA ILE A 4 3.38 65.20 9.55
C ILE A 4 2.84 63.80 9.27
N ASP A 5 3.45 63.12 8.31
CA ASP A 5 3.20 61.71 8.03
C ASP A 5 4.19 60.88 8.88
N ILE A 6 3.69 60.20 9.91
CA ILE A 6 4.51 59.31 10.73
C ILE A 6 4.34 57.90 10.17
N PRO A 7 5.39 57.26 9.63
CA PRO A 7 5.25 55.90 9.13
C PRO A 7 5.02 54.94 10.31
N VAL A 8 3.85 54.30 10.32
CA VAL A 8 3.56 53.18 11.22
C VAL A 8 4.21 51.93 10.65
N THR A 9 5.18 51.36 11.36
CA THR A 9 5.80 50.08 10.97
C THR A 9 5.09 48.94 11.69
N ILE A 10 4.36 48.10 10.94
CA ILE A 10 3.79 46.84 11.46
C ILE A 10 4.84 45.75 11.26
N THR A 11 5.30 45.15 12.35
CA THR A 11 6.18 43.99 12.28
C THR A 11 5.32 42.73 12.38
N VAL A 12 5.04 42.09 11.24
CA VAL A 12 4.44 40.75 11.21
C VAL A 12 5.53 39.74 11.53
N ARG A 13 5.38 38.99 12.62
CA ARG A 13 6.22 37.80 12.85
C ARG A 13 5.50 36.61 12.25
N LEU A 14 6.15 35.92 11.31
CA LEU A 14 5.68 34.62 10.87
C LEU A 14 5.86 33.66 12.05
N VAL A 15 4.76 33.11 12.53
CA VAL A 15 4.78 31.99 13.47
C VAL A 15 4.77 30.75 12.61
N ASP A 16 5.76 29.91 12.85
CA ASP A 16 5.92 28.61 12.22
C ASP A 16 4.70 27.74 12.55
N VAL A 17 4.05 27.20 11.52
CA VAL A 17 2.92 26.28 11.66
C VAL A 17 3.48 24.87 11.78
N ALA A 18 2.96 24.09 12.72
CA ALA A 18 3.36 22.70 12.83
C ALA A 18 2.80 21.86 11.67
N PRO A 19 3.57 20.86 11.19
CA PRO A 19 3.05 19.91 10.21
C PRO A 19 1.79 19.21 10.73
N VAL A 20 0.95 18.77 9.81
CA VAL A 20 -0.22 17.93 10.06
C VAL A 20 0.10 16.54 9.53
N ALA A 21 0.29 15.58 10.44
CA ALA A 21 0.49 14.18 10.11
C ALA A 21 -0.84 13.50 9.76
N ASP A 22 -0.86 12.71 8.70
CA ASP A 22 -2.07 12.06 8.20
C ASP A 22 -2.13 10.59 8.62
N GLY A 23 -3.15 10.23 9.40
CA GLY A 23 -3.45 8.84 9.72
C GLY A 23 -4.01 8.07 8.53
N GLN A 24 -3.92 6.74 8.58
CA GLN A 24 -4.41 5.85 7.52
C GLN A 24 -5.07 4.61 8.12
N GLU A 25 -6.03 4.05 7.39
CA GLU A 25 -6.60 2.73 7.65
C GLU A 25 -6.23 1.82 6.47
N LEU A 26 -5.46 0.78 6.75
CA LEU A 26 -4.91 -0.13 5.75
C LEU A 26 -5.25 -1.58 6.10
N ALA A 27 -5.17 -2.47 5.12
CA ALA A 27 -5.38 -3.89 5.33
C ALA A 27 -4.44 -4.74 4.50
N THR A 28 -4.13 -5.94 4.98
CA THR A 28 -3.29 -6.91 4.29
C THR A 28 -3.66 -8.34 4.71
N PRO A 29 -3.54 -9.35 3.83
CA PRO A 29 -3.71 -10.74 4.22
C PRO A 29 -2.66 -11.17 5.24
N MET A 30 -2.99 -12.15 6.08
CA MET A 30 -2.03 -12.79 6.97
C MET A 30 -0.77 -13.23 6.20
N ASN A 31 0.39 -13.10 6.84
CA ASN A 31 1.70 -13.45 6.29
C ASN A 31 2.13 -12.63 5.05
N LEU A 32 1.38 -11.62 4.61
CA LEU A 32 1.77 -10.75 3.52
C LEU A 32 2.31 -9.40 4.03
N PRO A 33 3.51 -8.97 3.60
CA PRO A 33 4.01 -7.64 3.93
C PRO A 33 3.19 -6.54 3.26
N LEU A 34 2.95 -5.46 4.00
CA LEU A 34 2.24 -4.26 3.55
C LEU A 34 3.23 -3.10 3.39
N GLY A 35 3.31 -2.54 2.18
CA GLY A 35 4.02 -1.28 1.93
C GLY A 35 3.21 -0.10 2.46
N ILE A 36 3.87 0.80 3.19
CA ILE A 36 3.24 1.98 3.83
C ILE A 36 4.09 3.20 3.51
N THR A 37 3.46 4.26 2.99
CA THR A 37 4.11 5.57 2.85
C THR A 37 3.45 6.55 3.81
N LEU A 38 4.22 7.05 4.79
CA LEU A 38 3.77 8.08 5.73
C LEU A 38 3.55 9.40 4.99
N GLN A 39 2.48 10.11 5.37
CA GLN A 39 2.05 11.35 4.74
C GLN A 39 1.90 12.42 5.83
N ALA A 40 2.31 13.64 5.49
CA ALA A 40 2.04 14.82 6.28
C ALA A 40 2.05 16.04 5.35
N THR A 41 1.33 17.08 5.75
CA THR A 41 1.32 18.37 5.05
C THR A 41 1.76 19.48 5.98
N ASP A 42 2.42 20.49 5.44
CA ASP A 42 2.82 21.67 6.19
C ASP A 42 2.67 22.93 5.32
N ALA A 43 2.27 24.03 5.94
CA ALA A 43 1.94 25.27 5.22
C ALA A 43 3.18 26.11 4.89
N ASP A 44 4.26 25.95 5.65
CA ASP A 44 5.48 26.77 5.59
C ASP A 44 6.65 26.01 4.92
N SER A 45 6.69 24.68 5.05
CA SER A 45 7.75 23.80 4.55
C SER A 45 7.21 22.64 3.72
N ALA A 46 7.88 22.35 2.60
CA ALA A 46 7.62 21.14 1.82
C ALA A 46 8.53 19.96 2.22
N THR A 47 9.54 20.19 3.07
CA THR A 47 10.50 19.16 3.49
C THR A 47 10.18 18.72 4.91
N LEU A 48 9.73 17.48 5.05
CA LEU A 48 9.32 16.91 6.33
C LEU A 48 10.13 15.66 6.66
N THR A 49 10.33 15.45 7.95
CA THR A 49 10.93 14.24 8.54
C THR A 49 9.91 13.57 9.43
N TYR A 50 10.05 12.26 9.63
CA TYR A 50 9.07 11.44 10.34
C TYR A 50 9.74 10.64 11.44
N ALA A 51 9.03 10.47 12.56
CA ALA A 51 9.46 9.65 13.68
C ALA A 51 8.33 8.71 14.11
N ILE A 52 8.66 7.43 14.27
CA ILE A 52 7.77 6.44 14.89
C ILE A 52 7.72 6.70 16.39
N VAL A 53 6.50 6.79 16.93
CA VAL A 53 6.25 7.11 18.33
C VAL A 53 5.95 5.81 19.09
N ASP A 54 4.93 5.07 18.65
CA ASP A 54 4.60 3.73 19.15
C ASP A 54 4.73 2.71 18.03
N TRP A 55 5.22 1.52 18.36
CA TRP A 55 5.45 0.42 17.43
C TRP A 55 4.25 -0.54 17.41
N PRO A 56 4.04 -1.26 16.28
CA PRO A 56 3.01 -2.29 16.21
C PRO A 56 3.22 -3.40 17.24
N ALA A 57 2.12 -3.99 17.70
CA ALA A 57 2.13 -5.06 18.70
C ALA A 57 2.23 -6.46 18.08
N HIS A 58 1.82 -6.61 16.82
CA HIS A 58 1.65 -7.89 16.11
C HIS A 58 2.32 -7.90 14.74
N GLY A 59 3.50 -7.28 14.67
CA GLY A 59 4.37 -7.32 13.51
C GLY A 59 5.61 -6.47 13.71
N VAL A 60 6.36 -6.29 12.62
CA VAL A 60 7.58 -5.47 12.61
C VAL A 60 7.52 -4.45 11.48
N LEU A 61 8.01 -3.23 11.74
CA LEU A 61 8.27 -2.24 10.70
C LEU A 61 9.72 -2.34 10.24
N GLY A 62 9.91 -2.52 8.93
CA GLY A 62 11.18 -2.35 8.23
C GLY A 62 11.18 -1.08 7.36
N GLY A 63 12.33 -0.79 6.74
CA GLY A 63 12.48 0.36 5.83
C GLY A 63 12.93 1.65 6.53
N THR A 64 12.73 2.79 5.86
CA THR A 64 13.08 4.12 6.36
C THR A 64 11.99 5.10 5.99
N ALA A 65 11.42 5.78 6.98
CA ALA A 65 10.36 6.73 6.75
C ALA A 65 10.74 7.79 5.68
N PRO A 66 9.80 8.19 4.79
CA PRO A 66 8.37 7.88 4.86
C PRO A 66 7.98 6.48 4.38
N ASP A 67 8.87 5.76 3.69
CA ASP A 67 8.58 4.46 3.08
C ASP A 67 8.95 3.30 4.01
N LEU A 68 7.92 2.66 4.54
CA LEU A 68 8.00 1.57 5.50
C LEU A 68 7.38 0.30 4.93
N THR A 69 7.75 -0.83 5.53
CA THR A 69 7.10 -2.11 5.26
C THR A 69 6.69 -2.71 6.59
N TYR A 70 5.40 -2.90 6.78
CA TYR A 70 4.85 -3.66 7.89
C TYR A 70 4.84 -5.15 7.52
N THR A 71 5.44 -5.99 8.34
CA THR A 71 5.35 -7.45 8.21
C THR A 71 4.59 -7.98 9.42
N PRO A 72 3.36 -8.52 9.24
CA PRO A 72 2.63 -9.14 10.32
C PRO A 72 3.43 -10.27 10.98
N ASP A 73 3.19 -10.51 12.27
CA ASP A 73 3.62 -11.76 12.89
C ASP A 73 2.99 -12.96 12.17
N ALA A 74 3.71 -14.08 12.16
CA ALA A 74 3.24 -15.29 11.48
C ALA A 74 1.85 -15.71 12.01
N ASP A 75 0.94 -15.94 11.09
CA ASP A 75 -0.46 -16.37 11.33
C ASP A 75 -1.29 -15.40 12.19
N PHE A 76 -0.82 -14.16 12.39
CA PHE A 76 -1.62 -13.13 13.06
C PHE A 76 -2.82 -12.73 12.19
N GLN A 77 -3.95 -12.52 12.86
CA GLN A 77 -5.19 -12.00 12.29
C GLN A 77 -5.83 -11.01 13.27
N GLY A 78 -6.45 -9.96 12.73
CA GLY A 78 -7.10 -8.92 13.51
C GLY A 78 -6.44 -7.56 13.35
N SER A 79 -6.73 -6.66 14.28
CA SER A 79 -6.25 -5.27 14.22
C SER A 79 -4.89 -5.10 14.89
N ASP A 80 -4.02 -4.32 14.25
CA ASP A 80 -2.78 -3.80 14.81
C ASP A 80 -2.66 -2.30 14.47
N GLU A 81 -1.79 -1.58 15.15
CA GLU A 81 -1.61 -0.16 14.91
C GLU A 81 -0.21 0.32 15.30
N PHE A 82 0.24 1.38 14.66
CA PHE A 82 1.41 2.12 15.10
C PHE A 82 1.17 3.62 14.96
N SER A 83 1.97 4.43 15.64
CA SER A 83 1.79 5.88 15.66
C SER A 83 3.06 6.60 15.22
N PHE A 84 2.89 7.77 14.59
CA PHE A 84 4.00 8.57 14.11
C PHE A 84 3.74 10.08 14.27
N SER A 85 4.81 10.85 14.18
CA SER A 85 4.76 12.31 14.10
C SER A 85 5.66 12.81 12.96
N ALA A 86 5.35 13.99 12.42
CA ALA A 86 6.14 14.67 11.40
C ALA A 86 6.79 15.95 11.95
N SER A 87 7.94 16.33 11.42
CA SER A 87 8.64 17.57 11.77
C SER A 87 9.24 18.23 10.54
N ASP A 88 9.12 19.55 10.46
CA ASP A 88 9.73 20.42 9.44
C ASP A 88 11.15 20.87 9.81
N GLY A 89 11.66 20.43 10.96
CA GLY A 89 12.97 20.81 11.52
C GLY A 89 12.91 21.90 12.60
N PHE A 90 11.75 22.54 12.81
CA PHE A 90 11.55 23.56 13.84
C PHE A 90 10.49 23.14 14.87
N VAL A 91 9.38 22.61 14.40
CA VAL A 91 8.25 22.14 15.21
C VAL A 91 7.87 20.70 14.82
N THR A 92 7.09 20.06 15.68
CA THR A 92 6.64 18.67 15.51
C THR A 92 5.12 18.66 15.53
N SER A 93 4.52 17.85 14.67
CA SER A 93 3.09 17.64 14.57
C SER A 93 2.51 16.99 15.84
N ASP A 94 1.18 17.00 15.93
CA ASP A 94 0.47 16.03 16.74
C ASP A 94 0.70 14.60 16.21
N ILE A 95 0.39 13.60 17.02
CA ILE A 95 0.55 12.19 16.68
C ILE A 95 -0.59 11.74 15.74
N ALA A 96 -0.24 11.03 14.67
CA ALA A 96 -1.17 10.32 13.80
C ALA A 96 -1.03 8.82 13.97
N THR A 97 -2.13 8.09 13.78
CA THR A 97 -2.20 6.63 13.89
C THR A 97 -2.35 6.00 12.51
N ILE A 98 -1.59 4.94 12.26
CA ILE A 98 -1.80 4.02 11.14
C ILE A 98 -2.47 2.76 11.72
N ALA A 99 -3.73 2.56 11.38
CA ALA A 99 -4.50 1.38 11.75
C ALA A 99 -4.37 0.31 10.64
N ILE A 100 -4.07 -0.92 11.03
CA ILE A 100 -3.82 -2.03 10.12
C ILE A 100 -4.78 -3.18 10.48
N THR A 101 -5.50 -3.69 9.49
CA THR A 101 -6.30 -4.91 9.64
C THR A 101 -5.62 -6.06 8.89
N VAL A 102 -5.27 -7.12 9.62
CA VAL A 102 -4.72 -8.35 9.03
C VAL A 102 -5.85 -9.35 8.84
N THR A 103 -6.16 -9.66 7.58
CA THR A 103 -7.30 -10.50 7.18
C THR A 103 -6.93 -11.97 7.10
N GLN A 104 -7.93 -12.84 7.19
CA GLN A 104 -7.72 -14.27 7.13
C GLN A 104 -7.94 -14.79 5.71
N CYS A 105 -6.87 -15.26 5.09
CA CYS A 105 -6.98 -15.93 3.80
C CYS A 105 -7.64 -17.31 3.91
N GLY A 106 -8.52 -17.63 2.96
CA GLY A 106 -9.14 -18.94 2.81
C GLY A 106 -10.36 -19.16 3.70
N ASN A 107 -11.05 -18.10 4.10
CA ASN A 107 -12.20 -18.18 5.00
C ASN A 107 -13.56 -18.17 4.27
N GLY A 108 -13.55 -18.05 2.95
CA GLY A 108 -14.71 -18.01 2.07
C GLY A 108 -15.25 -16.59 1.84
N ILE A 109 -14.53 -15.55 2.25
CA ILE A 109 -14.95 -14.15 2.20
C ILE A 109 -13.77 -13.31 1.73
N THR A 110 -13.93 -12.60 0.61
CA THR A 110 -12.91 -11.64 0.16
C THR A 110 -12.98 -10.36 0.99
N GLU A 111 -11.99 -10.16 1.85
CA GLU A 111 -11.84 -8.99 2.73
C GLU A 111 -10.95 -7.90 2.09
N ALA A 112 -10.84 -6.74 2.76
CA ALA A 112 -9.96 -5.67 2.27
C ALA A 112 -8.49 -6.10 2.32
N GLY A 113 -7.76 -5.95 1.21
CA GLY A 113 -6.37 -6.38 1.10
C GLY A 113 -6.18 -7.74 0.42
N GLU A 114 -7.25 -8.51 0.26
CA GLU A 114 -7.26 -9.76 -0.50
C GLU A 114 -7.63 -9.50 -1.96
N ASP A 115 -6.92 -10.17 -2.89
CA ASP A 115 -7.28 -10.12 -4.31
C ASP A 115 -8.31 -11.21 -4.68
N CYS A 116 -8.38 -12.28 -3.87
CA CYS A 116 -9.30 -13.41 -3.99
C CYS A 116 -9.49 -14.10 -2.63
N ASP A 117 -10.50 -14.97 -2.54
CA ASP A 117 -10.65 -15.98 -1.50
C ASP A 117 -11.55 -17.10 -2.05
N ASP A 118 -11.15 -18.37 -1.93
CA ASP A 118 -11.93 -19.54 -2.38
C ASP A 118 -12.30 -20.52 -1.25
N GLY A 119 -12.19 -20.08 0.00
CA GLY A 119 -12.57 -20.86 1.18
C GLY A 119 -11.55 -21.88 1.64
N ASN A 120 -10.32 -21.83 1.12
CA ASN A 120 -9.21 -22.63 1.64
C ASN A 120 -7.84 -21.94 1.41
N THR A 121 -6.75 -22.60 1.82
CA THR A 121 -5.38 -22.09 1.66
C THR A 121 -4.50 -23.05 0.87
N GLU A 122 -5.10 -23.89 0.02
CA GLU A 122 -4.38 -24.77 -0.90
C GLU A 122 -3.96 -23.95 -2.12
N ASP A 123 -2.70 -24.05 -2.52
CA ASP A 123 -2.25 -23.39 -3.74
C ASP A 123 -2.72 -24.19 -4.96
N GLY A 124 -3.06 -23.48 -6.03
CA GLY A 124 -3.34 -24.04 -7.34
C GLY A 124 -4.78 -24.48 -7.55
N ASP A 125 -5.75 -23.85 -6.88
CA ASP A 125 -7.19 -24.08 -7.09
C ASP A 125 -8.01 -22.79 -7.36
N GLY A 126 -7.35 -21.63 -7.39
CA GLY A 126 -7.92 -20.36 -7.82
C GLY A 126 -7.51 -19.17 -6.95
N CYS A 127 -7.14 -19.44 -5.70
CA CYS A 127 -6.62 -18.43 -4.78
C CYS A 127 -5.52 -19.03 -3.90
N GLY A 128 -4.30 -18.48 -3.98
CA GLY A 128 -3.18 -18.99 -3.20
C GLY A 128 -3.28 -18.68 -1.71
N HIS A 129 -2.45 -19.33 -0.90
CA HIS A 129 -2.40 -19.16 0.57
C HIS A 129 -2.13 -17.72 1.07
N THR A 130 -1.69 -16.81 0.20
CA THR A 130 -1.51 -15.37 0.48
C THR A 130 -2.61 -14.48 -0.10
N CYS A 131 -3.73 -15.06 -0.52
CA CYS A 131 -4.89 -14.38 -1.10
C CYS A 131 -4.55 -13.54 -2.33
N LYS A 132 -3.68 -14.15 -3.17
CA LYS A 132 -3.35 -13.68 -4.51
C LYS A 132 -4.03 -14.60 -5.50
N ILE A 133 -4.61 -14.00 -6.54
CA ILE A 133 -5.25 -14.75 -7.62
C ILE A 133 -4.19 -15.65 -8.21
N GLU A 134 -4.49 -16.94 -8.24
CA GLU A 134 -3.70 -17.92 -8.95
C GLU A 134 -4.52 -18.32 -10.17
N GLY A 135 -4.12 -17.82 -11.33
CA GLY A 135 -4.84 -18.06 -12.55
C GLY A 135 -4.63 -16.96 -13.59
N CYS A 136 -5.18 -17.23 -14.77
CA CYS A 136 -4.79 -16.54 -15.98
C CYS A 136 -4.81 -15.02 -15.89
N GLY A 137 -3.68 -14.41 -16.25
CA GLY A 137 -3.45 -12.98 -16.36
C GLY A 137 -2.73 -12.35 -15.16
N ASP A 138 -2.02 -13.11 -14.34
CA ASP A 138 -1.27 -12.62 -13.17
C ASP A 138 0.23 -12.38 -13.45
N GLY A 139 0.68 -12.72 -14.66
CA GLY A 139 2.06 -12.60 -15.13
C GLY A 139 2.94 -13.81 -14.80
N ILE A 140 2.36 -14.89 -14.25
CA ILE A 140 3.06 -16.08 -13.76
C ILE A 140 2.39 -17.33 -14.34
N VAL A 141 3.09 -18.06 -15.21
CA VAL A 141 2.57 -19.34 -15.72
C VAL A 141 2.46 -20.36 -14.59
N GLN A 142 1.26 -20.85 -14.32
CA GLN A 142 0.97 -21.87 -13.29
C GLN A 142 0.50 -23.20 -13.91
N PRO A 143 1.42 -24.12 -14.29
CA PRO A 143 1.04 -25.38 -14.95
C PRO A 143 0.15 -26.31 -14.12
N ALA A 144 0.18 -26.17 -12.79
CA ALA A 144 -0.67 -26.95 -11.88
C ALA A 144 -2.16 -26.60 -12.04
N LEU A 145 -2.47 -25.36 -12.45
CA LEU A 145 -3.80 -24.84 -12.71
C LEU A 145 -4.27 -25.03 -14.17
N GLY A 146 -3.48 -25.75 -14.97
CA GLY A 146 -3.78 -25.98 -16.40
C GLY A 146 -3.34 -24.84 -17.32
N GLU A 147 -2.58 -23.87 -16.80
CA GLU A 147 -2.02 -22.81 -17.62
C GLU A 147 -0.85 -23.31 -18.46
N THR A 148 -0.85 -22.91 -19.72
CA THR A 148 0.27 -23.17 -20.64
C THR A 148 1.07 -21.92 -20.95
N CYS A 149 0.52 -20.75 -20.62
CA CYS A 149 1.14 -19.43 -20.74
C CYS A 149 0.39 -18.42 -19.84
N ASP A 150 1.00 -17.26 -19.57
CA ASP A 150 0.39 -16.11 -18.91
C ASP A 150 1.11 -14.83 -19.41
N ASP A 151 0.38 -13.83 -19.90
CA ASP A 151 0.92 -12.55 -20.41
C ASP A 151 0.51 -11.33 -19.56
N GLY A 152 0.12 -11.57 -18.31
CA GLY A 152 -0.21 -10.54 -17.33
C GLY A 152 -1.59 -9.90 -17.53
N ASN A 153 -2.44 -10.50 -18.37
CA ASN A 153 -3.83 -10.09 -18.52
C ASN A 153 -4.73 -11.23 -19.05
N ARG A 154 -6.04 -10.97 -19.22
CA ARG A 154 -7.03 -11.94 -19.75
C ARG A 154 -7.58 -11.57 -21.12
N ASN A 155 -6.87 -10.72 -21.86
CA ASN A 155 -7.27 -10.40 -23.22
C ASN A 155 -6.92 -11.59 -24.12
N SER A 156 -7.57 -11.63 -25.29
CA SER A 156 -7.25 -12.60 -26.32
C SER A 156 -6.67 -11.86 -27.52
N GLY A 157 -5.71 -12.48 -28.18
CA GLY A 157 -4.99 -12.01 -29.35
C GLY A 157 -3.64 -11.37 -29.06
N ASP A 158 -3.14 -11.40 -27.82
CA ASP A 158 -1.91 -10.74 -27.38
C ASP A 158 -0.80 -11.66 -26.84
N GLY A 159 -1.02 -12.98 -26.81
CA GLY A 159 0.02 -13.96 -26.48
C GLY A 159 -0.54 -15.16 -25.71
N CYS A 160 -1.43 -14.89 -24.77
CA CYS A 160 -2.27 -15.86 -24.09
C CYS A 160 -3.73 -15.54 -24.31
N ASP A 161 -4.57 -16.57 -24.37
CA ASP A 161 -6.00 -16.33 -24.36
C ASP A 161 -6.52 -16.16 -22.92
N ALA A 162 -7.77 -15.72 -22.80
CA ALA A 162 -8.44 -15.55 -21.50
C ALA A 162 -8.55 -16.86 -20.67
N SER A 163 -8.15 -18.01 -21.21
CA SER A 163 -8.10 -19.32 -20.55
C SER A 163 -6.66 -19.84 -20.38
N CYS A 164 -5.66 -18.98 -20.57
CA CYS A 164 -4.23 -19.27 -20.46
C CYS A 164 -3.72 -20.44 -21.30
N HIS A 165 -4.32 -20.55 -22.48
CA HIS A 165 -3.74 -21.32 -23.56
C HIS A 165 -2.89 -20.40 -24.43
N THR A 166 -1.70 -20.88 -24.81
CA THR A 166 -0.85 -20.19 -25.78
C THR A 166 -1.67 -19.90 -27.02
N GLU A 167 -1.86 -18.63 -27.32
CA GLU A 167 -2.43 -18.26 -28.59
C GLU A 167 -1.34 -18.45 -29.64
N VAL A 168 -1.66 -19.20 -30.69
CA VAL A 168 -0.80 -19.19 -31.87
C VAL A 168 -1.00 -17.84 -32.52
N VAL A 169 -0.23 -16.84 -32.08
CA VAL A 169 -0.16 -15.55 -32.74
C VAL A 169 0.44 -15.82 -34.11
N CYS A 170 -0.43 -15.99 -35.11
CA CYS A 170 -0.06 -16.10 -36.51
C CYS A 170 0.40 -14.71 -36.98
N ALA A 171 1.51 -14.23 -36.43
CA ALA A 171 2.22 -13.09 -36.97
C ALA A 171 2.64 -13.49 -38.39
N ILE A 172 2.00 -12.86 -39.37
CA ILE A 172 2.22 -13.01 -40.82
C ILE A 172 1.78 -14.35 -41.46
N GLY A 173 0.56 -14.81 -41.17
CA GLY A 173 -0.28 -15.49 -42.16
C GLY A 173 0.25 -16.80 -42.75
N ARG A 174 0.14 -17.89 -42.00
CA ARG A 174 -0.38 -19.23 -42.37
C ARG A 174 0.08 -20.24 -41.33
N CYS A 175 -0.86 -20.92 -40.68
CA CYS A 175 -0.58 -22.18 -39.99
C CYS A 175 -1.56 -23.25 -40.50
N SER A 176 -0.99 -24.38 -40.93
CA SER A 176 -1.69 -25.62 -41.29
C SER A 176 -1.94 -26.47 -40.05
#